data_AF-A0A8X8YZL6-F1
#
_entry.id   AF-A0A8X8YZL6-F1
#
_cell.length_a   1.000
_cell.length_b   1.000
_cell.length_c   1.000
_cell.angle_alpha   90.00
_cell.angle_beta   90.00
_cell.angle_gamma   90.00
#
_symmetry.space_group_name_H-M   'P 1'
#
loop_
_entity.id
_entity.type
_entity.pdbx_description
1 polymer ?
#
loop_
_entity_poly.entity_id
_entity_poly.type
_entity_poly.pdbx_seq_one_letter_code
_entity_poly.pdbx_strand_id
1 'polypeptide(L)'
;MYNTRASRSTMASMICSRKNCRLRGLCLIVASSIGNTRVVGQKELEYFREELESRLASGYDVLIKGRKLPTYVPLERSSKVSTSLTHNLLLNTFGSKTKRKKPKLLASDYESLIRRAEILDAFGEKHGASTSTEGDGDGFRDVVRHTMLEKGQSKCIRGELYKVFDSSDVVIQCDLVPAWVTKGWLRVLSKEYPTLAFHASVNKPFGKGSLLAVLRQFSRFKSDKQAISVGYPNVGKSSVINTLRTKNGGEPDYTTAAKMILHDWQRGKIPIFVPPPKEEEQALDEAEVDAIADDKANR
;
A
#
# COMPACT_ATOMS: atom_id res chain seq x y z
N MET A 1 -30.48 -15.79 18.84
CA MET A 1 -29.34 -14.86 18.86
C MET A 1 -29.79 -13.44 18.54
N TYR A 2 -30.55 -13.24 17.45
CA TYR A 2 -31.01 -11.90 17.05
C TYR A 2 -32.24 -11.39 17.83
N ASN A 3 -33.15 -12.27 18.29
CA ASN A 3 -34.37 -11.89 19.03
C ASN A 3 -34.39 -12.37 20.50
N THR A 4 -33.24 -12.50 21.14
CA THR A 4 -33.15 -12.90 22.56
C THR A 4 -32.71 -11.70 23.40
N ARG A 5 -33.65 -11.11 24.17
CA ARG A 5 -33.36 -10.05 25.15
C ARG A 5 -33.25 -10.64 26.57
N ALA A 6 -32.58 -9.94 27.47
CA ALA A 6 -32.55 -10.30 28.88
C ALA A 6 -33.97 -10.23 29.46
N SER A 7 -34.41 -11.28 30.15
CA SER A 7 -35.71 -11.27 30.84
C SER A 7 -35.61 -10.49 32.15
N ARG A 8 -36.64 -9.70 32.44
CA ARG A 8 -36.79 -8.94 33.69
C ARG A 8 -38.10 -9.31 34.37
N SER A 9 -38.14 -9.24 35.69
CA SER A 9 -39.34 -9.41 36.49
C SER A 9 -40.29 -8.21 36.33
N THR A 10 -41.50 -8.34 36.85
CA THR A 10 -42.49 -7.25 36.94
C THR A 10 -42.00 -6.07 37.79
N MET A 11 -41.07 -6.31 38.73
CA MET A 11 -40.36 -5.26 39.48
C MET A 11 -39.04 -4.80 38.81
N ALA A 12 -38.88 -5.08 37.52
CA ALA A 12 -37.72 -4.71 36.69
C ALA A 12 -36.36 -5.33 37.12
N SER A 13 -36.33 -6.32 38.02
CA SER A 13 -35.11 -7.06 38.37
C SER A 13 -34.70 -8.05 37.27
N MET A 14 -33.40 -8.18 37.00
CA MET A 14 -32.88 -9.01 35.90
C MET A 14 -32.93 -10.50 36.29
N ILE A 15 -33.63 -11.33 35.49
CA ILE A 15 -33.84 -12.77 35.78
C ILE A 15 -32.84 -13.63 35.03
N CYS A 16 -32.62 -13.38 33.73
CA CYS A 16 -31.71 -14.18 32.90
C CYS A 16 -30.90 -13.29 31.96
N SER A 17 -29.57 -13.39 32.04
CA SER A 17 -28.64 -12.76 31.13
C SER A 17 -27.68 -13.82 30.59
N ARG A 18 -27.69 -14.05 29.27
CA ARG A 18 -26.87 -15.09 28.62
C ARG A 18 -25.36 -14.79 28.60
N LYS A 19 -24.92 -13.55 28.83
CA LYS A 19 -23.50 -13.16 28.68
C LYS A 19 -22.92 -12.35 29.84
N ASN A 20 -23.72 -11.89 30.82
CA ASN A 20 -23.23 -11.13 31.98
C ASN A 20 -23.21 -11.99 33.25
N CYS A 21 -22.61 -13.18 33.19
CA CYS A 21 -22.32 -13.94 34.40
C CYS A 21 -21.06 -13.35 35.05
N ARG A 22 -21.19 -12.83 36.28
CA ARG A 22 -20.04 -12.38 37.09
C ARG A 22 -19.29 -13.61 37.63
N LEU A 23 -18.48 -14.23 36.79
CA LEU A 23 -17.54 -15.27 37.21
C LEU A 23 -16.37 -14.61 37.95
N ARG A 24 -16.05 -15.09 39.15
CA ARG A 24 -14.79 -14.76 39.82
C ARG A 24 -13.69 -15.63 39.17
N GLY A 25 -12.73 -15.01 38.50
CA GLY A 25 -11.61 -15.73 37.89
C GLY A 25 -10.62 -16.20 38.95
N LEU A 26 -10.62 -17.51 39.25
CA LEU A 26 -9.54 -18.17 39.99
C LEU A 26 -8.62 -18.83 38.96
N CYS A 27 -7.35 -18.42 38.92
CA CYS A 27 -6.31 -19.10 38.15
C CYS A 27 -5.64 -20.13 39.07
N LEU A 28 -5.95 -21.41 38.88
CA LEU A 28 -5.24 -22.49 39.55
C LEU A 28 -3.88 -22.67 38.88
N ILE A 29 -2.81 -22.62 39.66
CA ILE A 29 -1.46 -22.91 39.18
C ILE A 29 -1.35 -24.44 39.06
N VAL A 30 -1.32 -24.94 37.83
CA VAL A 30 -1.17 -26.37 37.52
C VAL A 30 0.25 -26.57 36.99
N ALA A 31 0.94 -27.66 37.34
CA ALA A 31 2.32 -27.92 36.89
C ALA A 31 2.49 -27.88 35.35
N SER A 32 1.41 -28.10 34.59
CA SER A 32 1.36 -27.96 33.14
C SER A 32 1.51 -26.52 32.62
N SER A 33 1.36 -25.49 33.47
CA SER A 33 1.55 -24.09 33.09
C SER A 33 3.02 -23.64 33.09
N ILE A 34 3.92 -24.46 33.67
CA ILE A 34 5.35 -24.15 33.83
C ILE A 34 6.21 -24.82 32.74
N GLY A 35 5.64 -25.77 31.97
CA GLY A 35 6.33 -26.49 30.90
C GLY A 35 6.32 -25.79 29.54
N ASN A 36 7.28 -26.15 28.68
CA ASN A 36 7.33 -25.67 27.29
C ASN A 36 6.10 -26.16 26.51
N THR A 37 5.31 -25.24 25.96
CA THR A 37 4.05 -25.56 25.25
C THR A 37 4.24 -25.84 23.75
N ARG A 38 5.32 -25.32 23.16
CA ARG A 38 5.70 -25.58 21.76
C ARG A 38 7.23 -25.68 21.68
N VAL A 39 7.75 -26.84 21.31
CA VAL A 39 9.17 -27.08 21.07
C VAL A 39 9.33 -27.50 19.62
N VAL A 40 10.32 -26.94 18.92
CA VAL A 40 10.62 -27.24 17.51
C VAL A 40 12.10 -27.62 17.42
N GLY A 41 12.43 -28.67 16.65
CA GLY A 41 13.80 -29.09 16.43
C GLY A 41 14.57 -28.12 15.52
N GLN A 42 15.89 -27.99 15.71
CA GLN A 42 16.71 -27.08 14.92
C GLN A 42 16.71 -27.42 13.42
N LYS A 43 16.86 -28.71 13.07
CA LYS A 43 16.88 -29.17 11.67
C LYS A 43 15.54 -28.98 10.96
N GLU A 44 14.44 -29.23 11.68
CA GLU A 44 13.08 -29.05 11.16
C GLU A 44 12.79 -27.56 10.93
N LEU A 45 13.30 -26.68 11.79
CA LEU A 45 13.14 -25.24 11.63
C LEU A 45 13.91 -24.71 10.43
N GLU A 46 15.10 -25.25 10.18
CA GLU A 46 15.94 -24.86 9.04
C GLU A 46 15.33 -25.31 7.72
N TYR A 47 14.91 -26.57 7.63
CA TYR A 47 14.13 -27.08 6.49
C TYR A 47 12.85 -26.25 6.27
N PHE A 48 12.13 -25.91 7.34
CA PHE A 48 10.92 -25.09 7.25
C PHE A 48 11.21 -23.67 6.75
N ARG A 49 12.34 -23.06 7.14
CA ARG A 49 12.74 -21.73 6.66
C ARG A 49 13.04 -21.75 5.17
N GLU A 50 13.80 -22.73 4.71
CA GLU A 50 14.13 -22.90 3.28
C GLU A 50 12.86 -23.11 2.44
N GLU A 51 11.96 -23.98 2.89
CA GLU A 51 10.71 -24.27 2.17
C GLU A 51 9.73 -23.09 2.20
N LEU A 52 9.70 -22.33 3.30
CA LEU A 52 8.86 -21.14 3.41
C LEU A 52 9.43 -20.00 2.57
N GLU A 53 10.75 -19.82 2.51
CA GLU A 53 11.39 -18.81 1.65
C GLU A 53 11.20 -19.14 0.17
N SER A 54 11.37 -20.40 -0.24
CA SER A 54 11.16 -20.80 -1.63
C SER A 54 9.71 -20.60 -2.08
N ARG A 55 8.74 -20.86 -1.19
CA ARG A 55 7.31 -20.70 -1.50
C ARG A 55 6.86 -19.24 -1.42
N LEU A 56 7.38 -18.45 -0.49
CA LEU A 56 7.09 -17.01 -0.40
C LEU A 56 7.77 -16.19 -1.51
N ALA A 57 8.80 -16.72 -2.15
CA ALA A 57 9.39 -16.10 -3.33
C ALA A 57 8.41 -16.07 -4.53
N SER A 58 7.43 -17.00 -4.56
CA SER A 58 6.37 -17.01 -5.56
C SER A 58 5.15 -16.24 -5.07
N GLY A 59 4.74 -15.20 -5.82
CA GLY A 59 3.51 -14.45 -5.55
C GLY A 59 2.20 -15.23 -5.77
N TYR A 60 2.28 -16.43 -6.34
CA TYR A 60 1.12 -17.28 -6.67
C TYR A 60 0.76 -18.26 -5.55
N ASP A 61 1.68 -18.54 -4.64
CA ASP A 61 1.47 -19.49 -3.55
C ASP A 61 0.78 -18.80 -2.38
N VAL A 62 -0.39 -19.32 -1.97
CA VAL A 62 -1.21 -18.71 -0.92
C VAL A 62 -1.13 -19.50 0.37
N LEU A 63 -0.70 -18.84 1.45
CA LEU A 63 -0.67 -19.43 2.78
C LEU A 63 -2.07 -19.51 3.41
N ILE A 64 -2.63 -20.72 3.50
CA ILE A 64 -4.02 -20.91 3.99
C ILE A 64 -4.10 -20.84 5.52
N LYS A 65 -3.13 -21.42 6.25
CA LYS A 65 -3.17 -21.58 7.72
C LYS A 65 -2.02 -20.87 8.45
N GLY A 66 -1.85 -19.57 8.22
CA GLY A 66 -0.77 -18.78 8.84
C GLY A 66 -0.77 -18.80 10.39
N ARG A 67 -1.93 -18.89 11.04
CA ARG A 67 -2.04 -18.82 12.52
C ARG A 67 -1.45 -20.02 13.27
N LYS A 68 -1.27 -21.16 12.60
CA LYS A 68 -0.71 -22.37 13.22
C LYS A 68 0.80 -22.47 13.03
N LEU A 69 1.36 -21.70 12.10
CA LEU A 69 2.76 -21.77 11.72
C LEU A 69 3.61 -20.85 12.59
N PRO A 70 4.85 -21.24 12.92
CA PRO A 70 5.79 -20.39 13.65
C PRO A 70 6.42 -19.33 12.74
N THR A 71 5.62 -18.38 12.25
CA THR A 71 6.05 -17.29 11.33
C THR A 71 6.85 -16.18 12.01
N TYR A 72 6.84 -16.12 13.34
CA TYR A 72 7.54 -15.13 14.16
C TYR A 72 9.05 -15.37 14.26
N VAL A 73 9.57 -16.45 13.68
CA VAL A 73 11.00 -16.72 13.62
C VAL A 73 11.59 -15.81 12.53
N PRO A 74 12.32 -14.73 12.89
CA PRO A 74 12.80 -13.78 11.89
C PRO A 74 13.78 -14.48 10.95
N LEU A 75 13.61 -14.31 9.64
CA LEU A 75 14.74 -14.36 8.71
C LEU A 75 15.62 -13.17 9.07
N GLU A 76 16.59 -13.35 9.98
CA GLU A 76 17.51 -12.28 10.35
C GLU A 76 18.35 -11.89 9.11
N ARG A 77 17.92 -10.86 8.38
CA ARG A 77 18.85 -10.05 7.58
C ARG A 77 19.67 -9.24 8.58
N SER A 78 20.82 -9.78 8.98
CA SER A 78 21.74 -9.14 9.92
C SER A 78 22.33 -7.87 9.31
N SER A 79 21.62 -6.75 9.43
CA SER A 79 22.22 -5.41 9.40
C SER A 79 22.02 -4.77 10.77
N LYS A 80 22.58 -5.39 11.81
CA LYS A 80 22.65 -4.78 13.15
C LYS A 80 23.61 -3.59 13.06
N VAL A 81 23.07 -2.41 12.72
CA VAL A 81 23.76 -1.13 12.91
C VAL A 81 23.99 -1.01 14.42
N SER A 82 25.25 -1.09 14.84
CA SER A 82 25.63 -0.95 16.25
C SER A 82 25.21 0.44 16.74
N THR A 83 24.08 0.52 17.45
CA THR A 83 23.64 1.76 18.07
C THR A 83 24.53 2.03 19.28
N SER A 84 25.50 2.93 19.10
CA SER A 84 26.44 3.47 20.09
C SER A 84 25.77 4.22 21.27
N LEU A 85 24.49 3.98 21.58
CA LEU A 85 23.77 4.71 22.63
C LEU A 85 24.09 4.20 24.04
N THR A 86 24.66 3.01 24.19
CA THR A 86 24.95 2.43 25.51
C THR A 86 26.16 3.03 26.22
N HIS A 87 27.10 3.66 25.49
CA HIS A 87 28.36 4.15 26.09
C HIS A 87 28.48 5.67 26.24
N ASN A 88 27.56 6.46 25.68
CA ASN A 88 27.66 7.92 25.72
C ASN A 88 26.30 8.55 26.03
N LEU A 89 26.00 8.73 27.32
CA LEU A 89 24.89 9.58 27.73
C LEU A 89 25.15 11.00 27.21
N LEU A 90 24.15 11.63 26.60
CA LEU A 90 24.23 12.95 25.93
C LEU A 90 24.85 14.05 26.82
N LEU A 91 24.63 13.94 28.14
CA LEU A 91 25.18 14.80 29.19
C LEU A 91 26.71 14.69 29.38
N ASN A 92 27.30 13.53 29.04
CA ASN A 92 28.75 13.33 29.10
C ASN A 92 29.44 13.79 27.80
N THR A 93 28.69 13.92 26.70
CA THR A 93 29.20 14.35 25.38
C THR A 93 29.14 15.85 25.17
N PHE A 94 28.13 16.55 25.72
CA PHE A 94 27.96 18.00 25.56
C PHE A 94 27.52 18.67 26.88
N GLY A 95 28.01 19.89 27.15
CA GLY A 95 27.65 20.71 28.31
C GLY A 95 28.79 20.91 29.33
N SER A 96 28.48 21.54 30.47
CA SER A 96 29.48 21.89 31.49
C SER A 96 30.14 20.67 32.15
N LYS A 97 29.49 19.50 32.13
CA LYS A 97 29.98 18.24 32.70
C LYS A 97 30.58 17.29 31.63
N THR A 98 31.08 17.84 30.53
CA THR A 98 31.63 17.06 29.40
C THR A 98 32.90 16.30 29.78
N LYS A 99 32.91 14.98 29.55
CA LYS A 99 34.07 14.10 29.77
C LYS A 99 34.84 13.80 28.47
N ARG A 100 34.23 13.99 27.29
CA ARG A 100 34.87 13.72 25.99
C ARG A 100 35.75 14.89 25.57
N LYS A 101 37.06 14.65 25.45
CA LYS A 101 38.05 15.65 25.00
C LYS A 101 38.43 15.53 23.53
N LYS A 102 38.28 14.36 22.90
CA LYS A 102 38.64 14.11 21.49
C LYS A 102 37.50 13.45 20.71
N PRO A 103 37.30 13.79 19.42
CA PRO A 103 36.36 13.09 18.57
C PRO A 103 36.90 11.72 18.18
N LYS A 104 36.01 10.71 18.13
CA LYS A 104 36.29 9.46 17.43
C LYS A 104 36.05 9.71 15.94
N LEU A 105 37.12 9.83 15.18
CA LEU A 105 37.04 9.95 13.73
C LEU A 105 36.97 8.55 13.11
N LEU A 106 36.20 8.41 12.03
CA LEU A 106 36.13 7.18 11.24
C LEU A 106 37.24 7.11 10.18
N ALA A 107 38.16 8.09 10.17
CA ALA A 107 39.31 8.17 9.26
C ALA A 107 40.59 7.93 10.07
N SER A 108 41.48 7.09 9.55
CA SER A 108 42.85 6.93 10.05
C SER A 108 43.74 8.10 9.62
N ASP A 109 43.62 8.49 8.35
CA ASP A 109 44.57 9.39 7.69
C ASP A 109 43.92 10.69 7.22
N TYR A 110 44.74 11.72 7.07
CA TYR A 110 44.30 13.04 6.62
C TYR A 110 43.69 13.02 5.22
N GLU A 111 44.29 12.25 4.31
CA GLU A 111 43.79 12.06 2.95
C GLU A 111 42.40 11.42 2.92
N SER A 112 42.16 10.43 3.78
CA SER A 112 40.86 9.77 3.91
C SER A 112 39.77 10.71 4.45
N LEU A 113 40.15 11.76 5.20
CA LEU A 113 39.23 12.78 5.67
C LEU A 113 38.86 13.77 4.55
N ILE A 114 39.83 14.16 3.73
CA ILE A 114 39.61 15.05 2.57
C ILE A 114 38.63 14.43 1.59
N ARG A 115 38.84 13.16 1.20
CA ARG A 115 37.94 12.45 0.28
C ARG A 115 36.49 12.38 0.78
N ARG A 116 36.28 12.34 2.10
CA ARG A 116 34.93 12.38 2.68
C ARG A 116 34.33 13.79 2.70
N ALA A 117 35.16 14.81 2.85
CA ALA A 117 34.72 16.20 2.75
C ALA A 117 34.27 16.53 1.32
N GLU A 118 34.99 16.05 0.30
CA GLU A 118 34.59 16.20 -1.11
C GLU A 118 33.22 15.57 -1.40
N ILE A 119 32.92 14.41 -0.80
CA ILE A 119 31.58 13.79 -0.89
C ILE A 119 30.49 14.64 -0.20
N LEU A 120 30.85 15.41 0.82
CA LEU A 120 29.93 16.34 1.48
C LEU A 120 29.73 17.62 0.67
N ASP A 121 30.63 18.02 -0.23
CA ASP A 121 30.33 19.13 -1.16
C ASP A 121 29.16 18.77 -2.11
N ALA A 122 28.99 17.48 -2.43
CA ALA A 122 27.79 16.97 -3.10
C ALA A 122 26.51 17.09 -2.24
N PHE A 123 26.60 17.32 -0.92
CA PHE A 123 25.45 17.71 -0.08
C PHE A 123 25.02 19.16 -0.38
N GLY A 124 25.98 20.06 -0.68
CA GLY A 124 25.71 21.41 -1.14
C GLY A 124 24.90 21.43 -2.44
N GLU A 125 25.23 20.55 -3.38
CA GLU A 125 24.46 20.40 -4.63
C GLU A 125 23.04 19.86 -4.40
N LYS A 126 22.88 18.89 -3.48
CA LYS A 126 21.55 18.36 -3.11
C LYS A 126 20.67 19.40 -2.44
N HIS A 127 21.24 20.26 -1.60
CA HIS A 127 20.48 21.34 -0.94
C HIS A 127 20.28 22.58 -1.80
N GLY A 128 21.17 22.82 -2.77
CA GLY A 128 20.97 23.81 -3.83
C GLY A 128 19.74 23.49 -4.68
N ALA A 129 19.51 22.22 -4.99
CA ALA A 129 18.31 21.77 -5.71
C ALA A 129 17.01 21.85 -4.88
N SER A 130 17.10 21.73 -3.55
CA SER A 130 15.94 21.87 -2.64
C SER A 130 15.65 23.30 -2.21
N THR A 131 16.37 24.29 -2.73
CA THR A 131 16.06 25.70 -2.48
C THR A 131 14.90 26.13 -3.37
N SER A 132 13.75 25.51 -3.18
CA SER A 132 12.49 26.21 -3.36
C SER A 132 12.45 27.27 -2.26
N THR A 133 12.85 28.50 -2.58
CA THR A 133 12.45 29.70 -1.83
C THR A 133 10.93 29.84 -1.91
N GLU A 134 10.20 28.92 -1.29
CA GLU A 134 8.81 29.12 -0.93
C GLU A 134 8.84 29.80 0.44
N GLY A 135 8.87 31.13 0.39
CA GLY A 135 8.26 31.95 1.44
C GLY A 135 9.18 32.78 2.32
N ASP A 136 10.14 33.53 1.77
CA ASP A 136 10.65 34.76 2.43
C ASP A 136 11.33 35.71 1.41
N GLY A 137 10.60 36.09 0.35
CA GLY A 137 11.07 37.08 -0.64
C GLY A 137 9.98 38.05 -1.08
N ASP A 138 8.78 37.54 -1.34
CA ASP A 138 7.58 38.32 -1.63
C ASP A 138 6.54 37.92 -0.59
N GLY A 139 5.93 38.86 0.14
CA GLY A 139 4.94 38.59 1.21
C GLY A 139 3.64 37.91 0.76
N PHE A 140 3.63 37.25 -0.39
CA PHE A 140 2.52 36.49 -0.94
C PHE A 140 2.50 35.10 -0.32
N ARG A 141 1.47 34.81 0.48
CA ARG A 141 1.23 33.47 1.00
C ARG A 141 0.47 32.65 -0.04
N ASP A 142 0.83 31.38 -0.18
CA ASP A 142 0.03 30.44 -0.96
C ASP A 142 -1.41 30.42 -0.48
N VAL A 143 -2.33 30.42 -1.44
CA VAL A 143 -3.76 30.32 -1.15
C VAL A 143 -4.01 28.99 -0.44
N VAL A 144 -4.75 29.05 0.68
CA VAL A 144 -5.11 27.88 1.50
C VAL A 144 -5.72 26.80 0.61
N ARG A 145 -5.17 25.58 0.69
CA ARG A 145 -5.68 24.41 -0.05
C ARG A 145 -7.15 24.19 0.30
N HIS A 146 -7.98 24.02 -0.72
CA HIS A 146 -9.42 23.87 -0.51
C HIS A 146 -9.72 22.55 0.20
N THR A 147 -10.55 22.60 1.26
CA THR A 147 -10.98 21.43 2.06
C THR A 147 -11.65 20.31 1.27
N MET A 148 -12.02 20.55 0.00
CA MET A 148 -12.56 19.51 -0.88
C MET A 148 -11.53 18.44 -1.25
N LEU A 149 -10.23 18.78 -1.28
CA LEU A 149 -9.15 17.84 -1.61
C LEU A 149 -8.88 16.83 -0.48
N GLU A 150 -9.34 17.12 0.74
CA GLU A 150 -9.25 16.24 1.91
C GLU A 150 -10.43 15.26 2.00
N LYS A 151 -11.47 15.45 1.17
CA LYS A 151 -12.63 14.55 1.12
C LYS A 151 -12.17 13.17 0.63
N GLY A 152 -12.62 12.12 1.32
CA GLY A 152 -12.17 10.74 1.08
C GLY A 152 -11.16 10.23 2.10
N GLN A 153 -10.43 11.12 2.78
CA GLN A 153 -9.44 10.76 3.80
C GLN A 153 -10.03 10.67 5.22
N SER A 154 -11.36 10.75 5.33
CA SER A 154 -12.01 10.78 6.64
C SER A 154 -11.79 9.47 7.39
N LYS A 155 -11.66 9.56 8.72
CA LYS A 155 -11.54 8.39 9.60
C LYS A 155 -12.74 7.44 9.46
N CYS A 156 -13.91 7.99 9.12
CA CYS A 156 -15.11 7.20 8.85
C CYS A 156 -14.97 6.36 7.57
N ILE A 157 -14.54 6.95 6.45
CA ILE A 157 -14.33 6.23 5.19
C ILE A 157 -13.20 5.20 5.32
N ARG A 158 -12.10 5.57 5.99
CA ARG A 158 -11.01 4.63 6.30
C ARG A 158 -11.49 3.50 7.19
N GLY A 159 -12.28 3.79 8.23
CA GLY A 159 -12.86 2.78 9.10
C GLY A 159 -13.75 1.80 8.35
N GLU A 160 -14.59 2.29 7.43
CA GLU A 160 -15.43 1.43 6.59
C GLU A 160 -14.59 0.61 5.60
N LEU A 161 -13.56 1.22 4.99
CA LEU A 161 -12.62 0.52 4.11
C LEU A 161 -11.92 -0.62 4.85
N TYR A 162 -11.44 -0.39 6.07
CA TYR A 162 -10.79 -1.43 6.87
C TYR A 162 -11.76 -2.52 7.31
N LYS A 163 -13.04 -2.22 7.57
CA LYS A 163 -14.06 -3.26 7.78
C LYS A 163 -14.22 -4.16 6.55
N VAL A 164 -14.22 -3.57 5.35
CA VAL A 164 -14.27 -4.34 4.09
C VAL A 164 -12.97 -5.13 3.91
N PHE A 165 -11.82 -4.55 4.24
CA PHE A 165 -10.53 -5.25 4.16
C PHE A 165 -10.43 -6.44 5.13
N ASP A 166 -10.93 -6.30 6.36
CA ASP A 166 -10.95 -7.40 7.35
C ASP A 166 -11.93 -8.53 6.97
N SER A 167 -12.93 -8.22 6.15
CA SER A 167 -13.95 -9.16 5.70
C SER A 167 -13.70 -9.76 4.31
N SER A 168 -12.87 -9.12 3.48
CA SER A 168 -12.59 -9.54 2.10
C SER A 168 -11.27 -10.32 1.98
N ASP A 169 -11.23 -11.29 1.07
CA ASP A 169 -10.03 -12.06 0.71
C ASP A 169 -9.46 -11.67 -0.68
N VAL A 170 -10.22 -10.94 -1.52
CA VAL A 170 -9.84 -10.55 -2.90
C VAL A 170 -10.25 -9.10 -3.15
N VAL A 171 -9.33 -8.28 -3.65
CA VAL A 171 -9.57 -6.88 -4.05
C VAL A 171 -9.49 -6.78 -5.58
N ILE A 172 -10.45 -6.08 -6.19
CA ILE A 172 -10.55 -5.95 -7.65
C ILE A 172 -10.51 -4.46 -8.00
N GLN A 173 -9.60 -4.06 -8.90
CA GLN A 173 -9.58 -2.72 -9.50
C GLN A 173 -9.99 -2.84 -10.97
N CYS A 174 -10.88 -1.95 -11.44
CA CYS A 174 -11.37 -1.92 -12.81
C CYS A 174 -11.08 -0.55 -13.42
N ASP A 175 -10.15 -0.47 -14.38
CA ASP A 175 -9.77 0.78 -15.05
C ASP A 175 -10.23 0.79 -16.52
N LEU A 176 -10.40 1.99 -17.07
CA LEU A 176 -10.70 2.23 -18.50
C LEU A 176 -9.40 2.41 -19.27
N VAL A 177 -8.80 1.30 -19.70
CA VAL A 177 -7.45 1.29 -20.29
C VAL A 177 -7.45 0.51 -21.62
N PRO A 178 -6.73 0.97 -22.67
CA PRO A 178 -6.60 0.24 -23.93
C PRO A 178 -5.97 -1.14 -23.76
N ALA A 179 -6.27 -2.06 -24.70
CA ALA A 179 -5.86 -3.47 -24.60
C ALA A 179 -4.34 -3.67 -24.47
N TRP A 180 -3.52 -2.91 -25.20
CA TRP A 180 -2.06 -3.05 -25.17
C TRP A 180 -1.46 -2.59 -23.84
N VAL A 181 -2.00 -1.52 -23.26
CA VAL A 181 -1.59 -0.97 -21.96
C VAL A 181 -1.93 -1.98 -20.86
N THR A 182 -3.16 -2.52 -20.89
CA THR A 182 -3.59 -3.58 -19.97
C THR A 182 -2.70 -4.82 -20.09
N LYS A 183 -2.29 -5.20 -21.31
CA LYS A 183 -1.36 -6.33 -21.52
C LYS A 183 0.03 -6.07 -20.93
N GLY A 184 0.56 -4.85 -21.06
CA GLY A 184 1.85 -4.48 -20.48
C GLY A 184 1.80 -4.44 -18.95
N TRP A 185 0.77 -3.82 -18.37
CA TRP A 185 0.58 -3.83 -16.90
C TRP A 185 0.30 -5.22 -16.36
N LEU A 186 -0.42 -6.08 -17.09
CA LEU A 186 -0.62 -7.47 -16.70
C LEU A 186 0.72 -8.19 -16.59
N ARG A 187 1.64 -7.98 -17.53
CA ARG A 187 2.98 -8.59 -17.49
C ARG A 187 3.81 -8.11 -16.31
N VAL A 188 3.77 -6.81 -16.01
CA VAL A 188 4.50 -6.21 -14.88
C VAL A 188 3.93 -6.73 -13.56
N LEU A 189 2.62 -6.60 -13.37
CA LEU A 189 1.95 -6.93 -12.11
C LEU A 189 1.85 -8.44 -11.88
N SER A 190 1.81 -9.27 -12.94
CA SER A 190 1.81 -10.73 -12.80
C SER A 190 3.09 -11.27 -12.16
N LYS A 191 4.19 -10.51 -12.17
CA LYS A 191 5.43 -10.93 -11.51
C LYS A 191 5.27 -11.00 -10.00
N GLU A 192 4.50 -10.08 -9.42
CA GLU A 192 4.35 -9.95 -7.97
C GLU A 192 3.03 -10.53 -7.45
N TYR A 193 1.94 -10.40 -8.20
CA TYR A 193 0.61 -10.75 -7.75
C TYR A 193 -0.20 -11.49 -8.83
N PRO A 194 -1.09 -12.42 -8.46
CA PRO A 194 -2.02 -13.04 -9.40
C PRO A 194 -3.01 -11.98 -9.90
N THR A 195 -2.71 -11.39 -11.05
CA THR A 195 -3.50 -10.32 -11.65
C THR A 195 -4.36 -10.83 -12.79
N LEU A 196 -5.56 -10.29 -12.90
CA LEU A 196 -6.55 -10.69 -13.89
C LEU A 196 -7.16 -9.46 -14.53
N ALA A 197 -7.07 -9.38 -15.85
CA ALA A 197 -7.75 -8.34 -16.60
C ALA A 197 -9.26 -8.56 -16.57
N PHE A 198 -10.00 -7.56 -16.09
CA PHE A 198 -11.45 -7.63 -15.93
C PHE A 198 -12.12 -6.39 -16.50
N HIS A 199 -13.21 -6.58 -17.24
CA HIS A 199 -14.07 -5.48 -17.70
C HIS A 199 -15.48 -5.67 -17.18
N ALA A 200 -15.92 -4.75 -16.31
CA ALA A 200 -17.23 -4.76 -15.70
C ALA A 200 -18.26 -4.09 -16.62
N SER A 201 -18.95 -4.89 -17.45
CA SER A 201 -20.07 -4.42 -18.28
C SER A 201 -21.21 -5.44 -18.24
N VAL A 202 -22.46 -4.94 -18.22
CA VAL A 202 -23.66 -5.80 -18.23
C VAL A 202 -23.77 -6.57 -19.55
N ASN A 203 -23.49 -5.90 -20.66
CA ASN A 203 -23.73 -6.44 -22.00
C ASN A 203 -22.50 -7.18 -22.57
N LYS A 204 -21.29 -6.75 -22.22
CA LYS A 204 -20.02 -7.32 -22.74
C LYS A 204 -18.97 -7.47 -21.65
N PRO A 205 -19.20 -8.29 -20.61
CA PRO A 205 -18.20 -8.49 -19.57
C PRO A 205 -16.99 -9.27 -20.10
N PHE A 206 -15.78 -8.80 -19.78
CA PHE A 206 -14.53 -9.53 -20.05
C PHE A 206 -13.94 -10.09 -18.75
N GLY A 207 -13.36 -11.29 -18.79
CA GLY A 207 -12.70 -11.90 -17.62
C GLY A 207 -13.63 -12.53 -16.59
N LYS A 208 -14.96 -12.45 -16.73
CA LYS A 208 -15.95 -13.01 -15.79
C LYS A 208 -15.77 -14.51 -15.52
N GLY A 209 -15.56 -15.31 -16.56
CA GLY A 209 -15.37 -16.76 -16.40
C GLY A 209 -14.07 -17.11 -15.67
N SER A 210 -12.99 -16.40 -16.00
CA SER A 210 -11.67 -16.59 -15.36
C SER A 210 -11.70 -16.16 -13.89
N LEU A 211 -12.29 -15.01 -13.59
CA LEU A 211 -12.52 -14.57 -12.21
C LEU A 211 -13.35 -15.59 -11.42
N LEU A 212 -14.42 -16.12 -12.02
CA LEU A 212 -15.25 -17.13 -11.37
C LEU A 212 -14.52 -18.46 -11.14
N ALA A 213 -13.62 -18.85 -12.06
CA ALA A 213 -12.78 -20.04 -11.89
C ALA A 213 -11.83 -19.87 -10.70
N VAL A 214 -11.16 -18.73 -10.60
CA VAL A 214 -10.27 -18.38 -9.47
C VAL A 214 -11.06 -18.36 -8.15
N LEU A 215 -12.23 -17.70 -8.12
CA LEU A 215 -13.08 -17.66 -6.93
C LEU A 215 -13.58 -19.07 -6.52
N ARG A 216 -13.90 -19.94 -7.47
CA ARG A 216 -14.27 -21.34 -7.19
C ARG A 216 -13.10 -22.14 -6.62
N GLN A 217 -11.89 -21.92 -7.12
CA GLN A 217 -10.69 -22.53 -6.53
C GLN A 217 -10.54 -22.07 -5.07
N PHE A 218 -10.58 -20.77 -4.80
CA PHE A 218 -10.49 -20.23 -3.44
C PHE A 218 -11.60 -20.71 -2.51
N SER A 219 -12.83 -20.85 -3.01
CA SER A 219 -13.96 -21.38 -2.24
C SER A 219 -13.77 -22.85 -1.83
N ARG A 220 -13.05 -23.67 -2.62
CA ARG A 220 -12.68 -25.04 -2.21
C ARG A 220 -11.65 -25.04 -1.07
N PHE A 221 -10.81 -24.02 -1.00
CA PHE A 221 -9.75 -23.91 0.00
C PHE A 221 -10.21 -23.25 1.32
N LYS A 222 -11.23 -22.39 1.30
CA LYS A 222 -11.79 -21.73 2.48
C LYS A 222 -13.33 -21.67 2.42
N SER A 223 -14.01 -22.30 3.37
CA SER A 223 -15.48 -22.34 3.47
C SER A 223 -16.10 -21.20 4.29
N ASP A 224 -15.30 -20.36 4.94
CA ASP A 224 -15.74 -19.53 6.09
C ASP A 224 -15.97 -18.03 5.80
N LYS A 225 -15.74 -17.52 4.58
CA LYS A 225 -15.88 -16.07 4.27
C LYS A 225 -16.36 -15.78 2.84
N GLN A 226 -16.98 -14.60 2.66
CA GLN A 226 -17.45 -14.09 1.36
C GLN A 226 -16.43 -13.14 0.73
N ALA A 227 -16.29 -13.18 -0.60
CA ALA A 227 -15.54 -12.20 -1.38
C ALA A 227 -16.38 -10.93 -1.60
N ILE A 228 -15.76 -9.74 -1.51
CA ILE A 228 -16.42 -8.44 -1.69
C ILE A 228 -15.56 -7.58 -2.62
N SER A 229 -16.19 -6.93 -3.60
CA SER A 229 -15.54 -5.95 -4.49
C SER A 229 -15.64 -4.53 -3.93
N VAL A 230 -14.56 -3.75 -4.00
CA VAL A 230 -14.53 -2.32 -3.65
C VAL A 230 -14.31 -1.51 -4.92
N GLY A 231 -15.10 -0.46 -5.12
CA GLY A 231 -14.97 0.46 -6.24
C GLY A 231 -15.00 1.90 -5.78
N TYR A 232 -14.32 2.78 -6.52
CA TYR A 232 -14.35 4.23 -6.27
C TYR A 232 -15.73 4.81 -6.61
N PRO A 233 -16.27 5.75 -5.81
CA PRO A 233 -17.56 6.35 -6.11
C PRO A 233 -17.45 7.29 -7.32
N ASN A 234 -18.48 7.29 -8.19
CA ASN A 234 -19.11 8.50 -8.80
C ASN A 234 -19.98 8.17 -10.05
N VAL A 235 -21.31 8.34 -9.94
CA VAL A 235 -22.24 8.42 -11.09
C VAL A 235 -22.94 9.78 -11.10
N GLY A 236 -22.40 10.74 -11.86
CA GLY A 236 -22.98 12.07 -11.98
C GLY A 236 -24.05 12.12 -13.07
N LYS A 237 -25.30 12.44 -12.70
CA LYS A 237 -26.40 12.67 -13.64
C LYS A 237 -26.60 14.16 -14.01
N SER A 238 -25.96 15.07 -13.27
CA SER A 238 -26.22 16.52 -13.32
C SER A 238 -25.35 17.35 -14.28
N SER A 239 -24.31 16.77 -14.89
CA SER A 239 -23.34 17.53 -15.70
C SER A 239 -23.84 17.94 -17.09
N VAL A 240 -24.84 17.23 -17.64
CA VAL A 240 -25.40 17.53 -18.98
C VAL A 240 -26.41 18.70 -18.92
N ILE A 241 -26.94 18.99 -17.73
CA ILE A 241 -27.97 20.03 -17.53
C ILE A 241 -27.34 21.42 -17.45
N ASN A 242 -26.10 21.55 -16.99
CA ASN A 242 -25.43 22.84 -16.82
C ASN A 242 -24.75 23.39 -18.09
N THR A 243 -24.54 22.56 -19.11
CA THR A 243 -24.04 22.99 -20.44
C THR A 243 -25.05 23.81 -21.24
N LEU A 244 -26.34 23.65 -20.96
CA LEU A 244 -27.41 24.30 -21.72
C LEU A 244 -27.76 25.70 -21.19
N ARG A 245 -27.03 26.19 -20.19
CA ARG A 245 -27.32 27.48 -19.56
C ARG A 245 -26.13 28.42 -19.72
N THR A 246 -26.12 29.17 -20.82
CA THR A 246 -25.25 30.34 -20.98
C THR A 246 -25.57 31.38 -19.91
N LYS A 247 -24.55 32.04 -19.36
CA LYS A 247 -24.74 33.24 -18.53
C LYS A 247 -25.39 34.34 -19.39
N ASN A 248 -26.27 35.15 -18.78
CA ASN A 248 -26.89 36.29 -19.45
C ASN A 248 -25.78 37.26 -19.87
N GLY A 249 -25.46 37.36 -21.16
CA GLY A 249 -24.47 38.33 -21.68
C GLY A 249 -23.47 37.83 -22.73
N GLY A 250 -23.51 36.55 -23.15
CA GLY A 250 -22.67 36.07 -24.27
C GLY A 250 -21.19 35.85 -23.93
N GLU A 251 -20.76 36.08 -22.70
CA GLU A 251 -19.40 35.77 -22.24
C GLU A 251 -19.23 34.26 -21.99
N PRO A 252 -18.17 33.62 -22.54
CA PRO A 252 -17.92 32.20 -22.34
C PRO A 252 -17.52 31.90 -20.88
N ASP A 253 -18.17 30.91 -20.26
CA ASP A 253 -17.90 30.53 -18.86
C ASP A 253 -16.74 29.52 -18.73
N TYR A 254 -15.52 30.03 -18.62
CA TYR A 254 -14.30 29.23 -18.47
C TYR A 254 -14.34 28.29 -17.25
N THR A 255 -14.98 28.70 -16.15
CA THR A 255 -15.02 27.90 -14.91
C THR A 255 -15.87 26.64 -15.06
N THR A 256 -16.98 26.75 -15.79
CA THR A 256 -17.87 25.61 -16.06
C THR A 256 -17.26 24.73 -17.13
N ALA A 257 -16.68 25.31 -18.19
CA ALA A 257 -15.94 24.56 -19.21
C ALA A 257 -14.79 23.74 -18.60
N ALA A 258 -14.00 24.32 -17.69
CA ALA A 258 -12.93 23.61 -16.98
C ALA A 258 -13.46 22.43 -16.13
N LYS A 259 -14.58 22.62 -15.41
CA LYS A 259 -15.22 21.53 -14.66
C LYS A 259 -15.75 20.42 -15.56
N MET A 260 -16.27 20.75 -16.74
CA MET A 260 -16.70 19.76 -17.72
C MET A 260 -15.53 18.93 -18.23
N ILE A 261 -14.42 19.58 -18.59
CA ILE A 261 -13.20 18.89 -19.04
C ILE A 261 -12.71 17.94 -17.93
N LEU A 262 -12.70 18.39 -16.67
CA LEU A 262 -12.31 17.55 -15.54
C LEU A 262 -13.26 16.35 -15.33
N HIS A 263 -14.57 16.55 -15.51
CA HIS A 263 -15.54 15.46 -15.45
C HIS A 263 -15.42 14.48 -16.63
N ASP A 264 -15.14 14.97 -17.82
CA ASP A 264 -14.93 14.16 -19.01
C ASP A 264 -13.62 13.36 -18.92
N TRP A 265 -12.59 13.93 -18.28
CA TRP A 265 -11.38 13.23 -17.90
C TRP A 265 -11.66 12.10 -16.90
N GLN A 266 -12.35 12.40 -15.79
CA GLN A 266 -12.66 11.39 -14.75
C GLN A 266 -13.54 10.23 -15.26
N ARG A 267 -14.41 10.48 -16.24
CA ARG A 267 -15.29 9.45 -16.83
C ARG A 267 -14.64 8.65 -17.96
N GLY A 268 -13.40 8.97 -18.33
CA GLY A 268 -12.70 8.34 -19.44
C GLY A 268 -13.31 8.66 -20.81
N LYS A 269 -14.04 9.78 -20.96
CA LYS A 269 -14.36 10.29 -22.31
C LYS A 269 -13.10 10.77 -23.02
N ILE A 270 -12.16 11.33 -22.25
CA ILE A 270 -10.81 11.66 -22.71
C ILE A 270 -9.91 10.48 -22.33
N PRO A 271 -9.41 9.69 -23.28
CA PRO A 271 -8.56 8.54 -22.98
C PRO A 271 -7.17 9.03 -22.56
N ILE A 272 -6.86 8.89 -21.26
CA ILE A 272 -5.53 9.11 -20.70
C ILE A 272 -5.14 7.84 -19.95
N PHE A 273 -3.94 7.35 -20.20
CA PHE A 273 -3.38 6.19 -19.52
C PHE A 273 -1.89 6.42 -19.27
N VAL A 274 -1.38 5.81 -18.20
CA VAL A 274 0.05 5.78 -17.92
C VAL A 274 0.64 4.56 -18.64
N PRO A 275 1.63 4.74 -19.53
CA PRO A 275 2.27 3.61 -20.19
C PRO A 275 2.97 2.73 -19.13
N PRO A 276 2.93 1.40 -19.30
CA PRO A 276 3.67 0.50 -18.42
C PRO A 276 5.17 0.77 -18.54
N PRO A 277 5.97 0.48 -17.50
CA PRO A 277 7.42 0.57 -17.59
C PRO A 277 7.92 -0.35 -18.72
N LYS A 278 8.79 0.18 -19.60
CA LYS A 278 9.47 -0.61 -20.64
C LYS A 278 10.40 -1.62 -19.95
N GLU A 279 10.25 -2.90 -20.27
CA GLU A 279 11.18 -3.93 -19.79
C GLU A 279 12.50 -3.82 -20.56
N GLU A 280 13.64 -4.03 -19.89
CA GLU A 280 14.98 -3.95 -20.51
C GLU A 280 15.12 -4.88 -21.73
N GLU A 281 14.40 -6.02 -21.74
CA GLU A 281 14.35 -6.94 -22.89
C GLU A 281 13.73 -6.31 -24.14
N GLN A 282 12.76 -5.40 -23.99
CA GLN A 282 12.16 -4.68 -25.12
C GLN A 282 13.07 -3.54 -25.61
N ALA A 283 13.97 -3.03 -24.77
CA ALA A 283 14.96 -2.04 -25.19
C ALA A 283 16.05 -2.67 -26.08
N LEU A 284 16.37 -3.95 -25.88
CA LEU A 284 17.29 -4.71 -26.73
C LEU A 284 16.65 -5.02 -28.10
N ASP A 285 15.38 -5.44 -28.11
CA ASP A 285 14.64 -5.70 -29.35
C ASP A 285 14.37 -4.39 -30.15
N GLU A 286 14.01 -3.29 -29.48
CA GLU A 286 13.83 -1.98 -30.13
C GLU A 286 15.18 -1.45 -30.69
N ALA A 287 16.29 -1.63 -29.96
CA ALA A 287 17.62 -1.24 -30.44
C ALA A 287 18.13 -2.10 -31.61
N GLU A 288 17.83 -3.40 -31.65
CA GLU A 288 18.14 -4.25 -32.81
C GLU A 288 17.29 -3.87 -34.04
N VAL A 289 16.01 -3.54 -33.84
CA VAL A 289 15.13 -3.11 -34.95
C VAL A 289 15.55 -1.74 -35.49
N ASP A 290 15.93 -0.81 -34.63
CA ASP A 290 16.46 0.50 -35.05
C ASP A 290 17.82 0.38 -35.75
N ALA A 291 18.71 -0.50 -35.27
CA ALA A 291 19.99 -0.78 -35.94
C ALA A 291 19.82 -1.41 -37.34
N ILE A 292 18.80 -2.27 -37.53
CA ILE A 292 18.46 -2.85 -38.83
C ILE A 292 17.79 -1.82 -39.76
N ALA A 293 17.05 -0.86 -39.21
CA ALA A 293 16.43 0.21 -39.97
C ALA A 293 17.46 1.21 -40.51
N ASP A 294 18.48 1.56 -39.72
CA ASP A 294 19.56 2.45 -40.12
C ASP A 294 20.46 1.83 -41.21
N ASP A 295 20.70 0.51 -41.17
CA ASP A 295 21.51 -0.19 -42.18
C ASP A 295 20.78 -0.31 -43.55
N LYS A 296 19.44 -0.23 -43.55
CA LYS A 296 18.64 -0.16 -44.80
C LYS A 296 18.51 1.24 -45.36
N ALA A 297 18.64 2.28 -44.54
CA ALA A 297 18.61 3.67 -44.99
C ALA A 297 19.94 4.11 -45.64
N ASN A 298 21.04 3.41 -45.32
CA ASN A 298 22.39 3.67 -45.84
C ASN A 298 22.78 2.79 -47.06
N ARG A 299 21.82 2.05 -47.64
CA ARG A 299 21.99 1.23 -48.85
C ARG A 299 21.18 1.75 -50.02
#